data_AF-A0A6N8B3I0-F1
#
_entry.id   AF-A0A6N8B3I0-F1
#
_cell.length_a   1.000
_cell.length_b   1.000
_cell.length_c   1.000
_cell.angle_alpha   90.00
_cell.angle_beta   90.00
_cell.angle_gamma   90.00
#
_symmetry.space_group_name_H-M   'P 1'
#
loop_
_entity.id
_entity.type
_entity.pdbx_description
1 polymer ?
#
loop_
_entity_poly.entity_id
_entity_poly.type
_entity_poly.pdbx_seq_one_letter_code
_entity_poly.pdbx_strand_id
1 'polypeptide(L)'
;MNQDLLNCFVNEILNITGKNFIILSQKKYQLDGDIDCIVDVIIVNEDVVCFLENKVHSGEGERQLERYTEVLKRINYNEGKEVYLRYCTKYYDPKEIPGVNFKQFRWANIYNFFATYYPQNDLVKEYLSFLRSENMAGTNDFNYNDLITMTTINSTISKMDEILDLAKPKLTELFGTPYQRDYERVKQVCMHDRYAMWSMDVFGEGYSEVLLCFEFSSVDEGLAPFLVVQCYCDKKNNKFKEYKSILEEEKDFFDYVEIEDYGCWGWFEKPLSDFMSSQNQIEQISDWFIEKLVDLSKFRERTEPLGWKI
;
A
#
# COMPACT_ATOMS: atom_id res chain seq x y z
N MET A 1 4.43 -31.48 10.65
CA MET A 1 4.33 -30.86 9.31
C MET A 1 3.56 -31.82 8.40
N ASN A 2 2.58 -31.34 7.63
CA ASN A 2 1.86 -32.20 6.69
C ASN A 2 2.79 -32.48 5.50
N GLN A 3 3.31 -33.71 5.42
CA GLN A 3 4.32 -34.10 4.43
C GLN A 3 3.76 -34.05 3.01
N ASP A 4 2.48 -34.39 2.82
CA ASP A 4 1.84 -34.37 1.51
C ASP A 4 1.68 -32.93 1.02
N LEU A 5 1.28 -32.01 1.90
CA LEU A 5 1.25 -30.58 1.57
C LEU A 5 2.63 -30.06 1.16
N LEU A 6 3.68 -30.42 1.90
CA LEU A 6 5.05 -29.99 1.56
C LEU A 6 5.48 -30.56 0.20
N ASN A 7 5.26 -31.85 -0.03
CA ASN A 7 5.58 -32.45 -1.32
C ASN A 7 4.79 -31.75 -2.44
N CYS A 8 3.47 -31.55 -2.29
CA CYS A 8 2.67 -30.82 -3.28
C CYS A 8 3.20 -29.41 -3.52
N PHE A 9 3.55 -28.66 -2.47
CA PHE A 9 4.12 -27.32 -2.62
C PHE A 9 5.42 -27.33 -3.44
N VAL A 10 6.33 -28.26 -3.14
CA VAL A 10 7.62 -28.37 -3.86
C VAL A 10 7.41 -28.76 -5.33
N ASN A 11 6.49 -29.69 -5.59
CA ASN A 11 6.18 -30.12 -6.96
C ASN A 11 5.47 -29.00 -7.75
N GLU A 12 4.43 -28.39 -7.21
CA GLU A 12 3.57 -27.44 -7.94
C GLU A 12 4.18 -26.02 -8.01
N ILE A 13 4.69 -25.50 -6.89
CA ILE A 13 5.20 -24.13 -6.83
C ILE A 13 6.66 -24.08 -7.26
N LEU A 14 7.50 -24.91 -6.64
CA LEU A 14 8.93 -24.90 -6.93
C LEU A 14 9.28 -25.64 -8.22
N ASN A 15 8.36 -26.42 -8.79
CA ASN A 15 8.58 -27.22 -9.99
C ASN A 15 9.80 -28.14 -9.82
N ILE A 16 9.80 -28.88 -8.71
CA ILE A 16 10.83 -29.86 -8.35
C ILE A 16 10.12 -31.17 -8.06
N THR A 17 10.35 -32.17 -8.92
CA THR A 17 9.71 -33.48 -8.77
C THR A 17 10.33 -34.25 -7.61
N GLY A 18 9.52 -34.75 -6.69
CA GLY A 18 10.01 -35.60 -5.62
C GLY A 18 9.06 -35.75 -4.45
N LYS A 19 9.54 -36.45 -3.41
CA LYS A 19 8.82 -36.68 -2.16
C LYS A 19 9.79 -36.70 -0.98
N ASN A 20 9.24 -36.77 0.22
CA ASN A 20 9.99 -36.84 1.48
C ASN A 20 10.91 -35.63 1.69
N PHE A 21 10.48 -34.47 1.21
CA PHE A 21 11.21 -33.24 1.43
C PHE A 21 11.17 -32.83 2.90
N ILE A 22 12.26 -32.24 3.38
CA ILE A 22 12.33 -31.57 4.68
C ILE A 22 12.74 -30.12 4.46
N ILE A 23 12.32 -29.26 5.39
CA ILE A 23 12.69 -27.84 5.40
C ILE A 23 13.73 -27.62 6.49
N LEU A 24 14.83 -26.95 6.13
CA LEU A 24 15.80 -26.37 7.04
C LEU A 24 15.79 -24.85 6.82
N SER A 25 16.18 -24.08 7.82
CA SER A 25 16.29 -22.62 7.71
C SER A 25 17.59 -22.11 8.31
N GLN A 26 18.02 -20.94 7.86
CA GLN A 26 19.16 -20.20 8.40
C GLN A 26 20.45 -21.03 8.50
N LYS A 27 20.67 -21.93 7.53
CA LYS A 27 21.86 -22.77 7.52
C LYS A 27 23.02 -22.01 6.91
N LYS A 28 24.17 -22.09 7.60
CA LYS A 28 25.40 -21.43 7.24
C LYS A 28 26.32 -22.36 6.45
N TYR A 29 26.86 -21.87 5.34
CA TYR A 29 27.85 -22.51 4.50
C TYR A 29 29.09 -21.62 4.40
N GLN A 30 30.25 -22.21 4.63
CA GLN A 30 31.52 -21.50 4.52
C GLN A 30 31.95 -21.39 3.05
N LEU A 31 32.40 -20.20 2.67
CA LEU A 31 32.98 -19.92 1.36
C LEU A 31 34.40 -19.41 1.53
N ASP A 32 35.35 -20.02 0.83
CA ASP A 32 36.76 -19.66 0.93
C ASP A 32 36.99 -18.29 0.30
N GLY A 33 37.41 -17.31 1.10
CA GLY A 33 37.73 -15.96 0.62
C GLY A 33 36.52 -15.06 0.35
N ASP A 34 35.32 -15.47 0.76
CA ASP A 34 34.09 -14.67 0.68
C ASP A 34 33.39 -14.66 2.06
N ILE A 35 32.34 -13.86 2.21
CA ILE A 35 31.48 -13.91 3.40
C ILE A 35 30.67 -15.21 3.41
N ASP A 36 30.46 -15.75 4.61
CA ASP A 36 29.71 -16.98 4.79
C ASP A 36 28.29 -16.85 4.21
N CYS A 37 27.85 -17.90 3.52
CA CYS A 37 26.55 -17.99 2.89
C CYS A 37 25.51 -18.52 3.89
N ILE A 38 24.62 -17.65 4.37
CA ILE A 38 23.46 -18.06 5.19
C ILE A 38 22.25 -18.12 4.27
N VAL A 39 21.62 -19.29 4.19
CA VAL A 39 20.46 -19.52 3.33
C VAL A 39 19.17 -19.47 4.15
N ASP A 40 18.21 -18.67 3.71
CA ASP A 40 16.93 -18.47 4.40
C ASP A 40 16.16 -19.77 4.59
N VAL A 41 15.90 -20.46 3.49
CA VAL A 41 15.14 -21.70 3.44
C VAL A 41 15.85 -22.70 2.55
N ILE A 42 16.00 -23.93 3.04
CA ILE A 42 16.56 -25.05 2.31
C ILE A 42 15.53 -26.17 2.31
N ILE A 43 15.24 -26.67 1.12
CA ILE A 43 14.33 -27.80 0.92
C ILE A 43 15.16 -28.94 0.37
N VAL A 44 15.19 -30.07 1.08
CA VAL A 44 16.10 -31.17 0.77
C VAL A 44 15.41 -32.52 0.92
N ASN A 45 15.78 -33.48 0.08
CA ASN A 45 15.53 -34.90 0.30
C ASN A 45 16.82 -35.70 0.00
N GLU A 46 16.68 -37.00 -0.27
CA GLU A 46 17.82 -37.87 -0.60
C GLU A 46 18.56 -37.39 -1.85
N ASP A 47 17.83 -37.03 -2.90
CA ASP A 47 18.37 -36.76 -4.24
C ASP A 47 18.54 -35.26 -4.56
N VAL A 48 17.83 -34.38 -3.84
CA VAL A 48 17.65 -32.98 -4.22
C VAL A 48 18.01 -32.02 -3.09
N VAL A 49 18.66 -30.90 -3.42
CA VAL A 49 18.80 -29.71 -2.57
C VAL A 49 18.29 -28.48 -3.31
N CYS A 50 17.36 -27.76 -2.69
CA CYS A 50 16.83 -26.50 -3.19
C CYS A 50 17.09 -25.39 -2.17
N PHE A 51 17.75 -24.32 -2.59
CA PHE A 51 17.80 -23.08 -1.81
C PHE A 51 16.67 -22.17 -2.25
N LEU A 52 15.97 -21.59 -1.28
CA LEU A 52 14.86 -20.68 -1.49
C LEU A 52 15.18 -19.35 -0.77
N GLU A 53 15.30 -18.30 -1.57
CA GLU A 53 15.45 -16.92 -1.13
C GLU A 53 14.11 -16.19 -1.24
N ASN A 54 13.69 -15.50 -0.19
CA ASN A 54 12.38 -14.82 -0.14
C ASN A 54 12.55 -13.32 0.09
N LYS A 55 11.98 -12.48 -0.77
CA LYS A 55 12.00 -11.01 -0.63
C LYS A 55 10.58 -10.44 -0.64
N VAL A 56 10.31 -9.56 0.32
CA VAL A 56 9.03 -8.83 0.42
C VAL A 56 9.22 -7.35 0.03
N HIS A 57 10.17 -6.66 0.67
CA HIS A 57 10.40 -5.22 0.48
C HIS A 57 11.84 -4.83 0.19
N SER A 58 12.81 -5.68 0.50
CA SER A 58 14.23 -5.39 0.35
C SER A 58 14.76 -5.85 -1.01
N GLY A 59 15.72 -5.07 -1.54
CA GLY A 59 16.55 -5.50 -2.66
C GLY A 59 17.43 -6.69 -2.26
N GLU A 60 18.06 -7.30 -3.27
CA GLU A 60 19.03 -8.38 -3.06
C GLU A 60 20.23 -7.89 -2.23
N GLY A 61 20.70 -8.70 -1.28
CA GLY A 61 22.00 -8.45 -0.65
C GLY A 61 23.11 -8.59 -1.69
N GLU A 62 24.16 -7.80 -1.60
CA GLU A 62 25.26 -7.83 -2.58
C GLU A 62 25.75 -9.27 -2.82
N ARG A 63 25.70 -9.71 -4.08
CA ARG A 63 26.14 -11.03 -4.58
C ARG A 63 25.51 -12.24 -3.86
N GLN A 64 24.33 -12.10 -3.25
CA GLN A 64 23.71 -13.17 -2.47
C GLN A 64 23.37 -14.39 -3.31
N LEU A 65 22.74 -14.21 -4.47
CA LEU A 65 22.36 -15.33 -5.35
C LEU A 65 23.59 -16.02 -6.00
N GLU A 66 24.67 -15.26 -6.23
CA GLU A 66 25.95 -15.80 -6.69
C GLU A 66 26.54 -16.77 -5.67
N ARG A 67 26.62 -16.36 -4.40
CA ARG A 67 27.12 -17.21 -3.31
C ARG A 67 26.29 -18.49 -3.15
N TYR A 68 24.96 -18.37 -3.27
CA TYR A 68 24.07 -19.53 -3.20
C TYR A 68 24.36 -20.51 -4.34
N THR A 69 24.59 -19.98 -5.54
CA THR A 69 24.94 -20.77 -6.73
C THR A 69 26.27 -21.51 -6.54
N GLU A 70 27.28 -20.87 -5.96
CA GLU A 70 28.57 -21.51 -5.66
C GLU A 70 28.43 -22.67 -4.66
N VAL A 71 27.68 -22.46 -3.57
CA VAL A 71 27.44 -23.51 -2.58
C VAL A 71 26.67 -24.68 -3.20
N LEU A 72 25.63 -24.42 -3.99
CA LEU A 72 24.87 -25.47 -4.67
C LEU A 72 25.74 -26.25 -5.65
N LYS A 73 26.65 -25.60 -6.39
CA LYS A 73 27.61 -26.31 -7.26
C LYS A 73 28.53 -27.24 -6.46
N ARG A 74 29.02 -26.80 -5.29
CA ARG A 74 29.84 -27.65 -4.40
C ARG A 74 29.05 -28.86 -3.89
N ILE A 75 27.79 -28.67 -3.51
CA ILE A 75 26.90 -29.77 -3.07
C ILE A 75 26.67 -30.76 -4.21
N ASN A 76 26.34 -30.29 -5.41
CA ASN A 76 26.15 -31.15 -6.58
C ASN A 76 27.42 -31.97 -6.88
N TYR A 77 28.59 -31.32 -6.86
CA TYR A 77 29.86 -31.99 -7.13
C TYR A 77 30.25 -33.03 -6.06
N ASN A 78 30.08 -32.70 -4.78
CA ASN A 78 30.54 -33.56 -3.68
C ASN A 78 29.53 -34.65 -3.29
N GLU A 79 28.23 -34.37 -3.39
CA GLU A 79 27.16 -35.26 -2.92
C GLU A 79 26.37 -35.90 -4.07
N GLY A 80 26.57 -35.45 -5.32
CA GLY A 80 25.85 -35.97 -6.49
C GLY A 80 24.37 -35.59 -6.55
N LYS A 81 23.90 -34.68 -5.69
CA LYS A 81 22.49 -34.26 -5.61
C LYS A 81 22.12 -33.28 -6.71
N GLU A 82 20.89 -33.34 -7.20
CA GLU A 82 20.33 -32.29 -8.06
C GLU A 82 20.13 -31.00 -7.26
N VAL A 83 20.49 -29.86 -7.86
CA VAL A 83 20.49 -28.58 -7.16
C VAL A 83 19.64 -27.52 -7.83
N TYR A 84 18.88 -26.82 -7.01
CA TYR A 84 17.89 -25.84 -7.43
C TYR A 84 18.06 -24.55 -6.64
N LEU A 85 17.89 -23.42 -7.34
CA LEU A 85 17.78 -22.11 -6.72
C LEU A 85 16.40 -21.53 -7.05
N ARG A 86 15.70 -21.08 -6.02
CA ARG A 86 14.36 -20.51 -6.11
C ARG A 86 14.35 -19.14 -5.47
N TYR A 87 13.68 -18.19 -6.14
CA TYR A 87 13.61 -16.81 -5.71
C TYR A 87 12.14 -16.36 -5.68
N CYS A 88 11.64 -16.07 -4.48
CA CYS A 88 10.26 -15.63 -4.26
C CYS A 88 10.23 -14.13 -4.02
N THR A 89 9.51 -13.37 -4.85
CA THR A 89 9.40 -11.91 -4.71
C THR A 89 7.96 -11.44 -4.57
N LYS A 90 7.75 -10.31 -3.89
CA LYS A 90 6.45 -9.63 -3.86
C LYS A 90 6.12 -8.98 -5.21
N TYR A 91 7.06 -8.19 -5.71
CA TYR A 91 6.94 -7.48 -6.98
C TYR A 91 7.65 -8.24 -8.11
N TYR A 92 7.33 -7.87 -9.35
CA TYR A 92 8.00 -8.40 -10.52
C TYR A 92 9.44 -7.88 -10.58
N ASP A 93 10.42 -8.79 -10.41
CA ASP A 93 11.85 -8.49 -10.34
C ASP A 93 12.62 -9.56 -11.13
N PRO A 94 12.45 -9.63 -12.46
CA PRO A 94 12.93 -10.76 -13.26
C PRO A 94 14.45 -10.90 -13.17
N LYS A 95 14.93 -12.08 -12.81
CA LYS A 95 16.35 -12.43 -12.78
C LYS A 95 16.67 -13.64 -13.65
N GLU A 96 17.91 -13.66 -14.13
CA GLU A 96 18.52 -14.83 -14.77
C GLU A 96 19.79 -15.19 -14.00
N ILE A 97 19.81 -16.39 -13.41
CA ILE A 97 20.97 -16.88 -12.66
C ILE A 97 21.57 -18.08 -13.39
N PRO A 98 22.72 -17.92 -14.08
CA PRO A 98 23.32 -18.99 -14.86
C PRO A 98 24.00 -20.04 -13.97
N GLY A 99 24.07 -21.28 -14.49
CA GLY A 99 24.85 -22.36 -13.87
C GLY A 99 24.18 -23.05 -12.68
N VAL A 100 22.88 -22.85 -12.48
CA VAL A 100 22.01 -23.62 -11.57
C VAL A 100 20.61 -23.69 -12.17
N ASN A 101 19.82 -24.69 -11.78
CA ASN A 101 18.39 -24.70 -12.12
C ASN A 101 17.69 -23.57 -11.34
N PHE A 102 17.56 -22.42 -11.98
CA PHE A 102 16.95 -21.23 -11.38
C PHE A 102 15.48 -21.08 -11.81
N LYS A 103 14.61 -20.74 -10.86
CA LYS A 103 13.24 -20.30 -11.14
C LYS A 103 12.84 -19.21 -10.16
N GLN A 104 12.30 -18.14 -10.70
CA GLN A 104 11.63 -17.10 -9.93
C GLN A 104 10.11 -17.33 -9.92
N PHE A 105 9.48 -16.98 -8.81
CA PHE A 105 8.03 -16.95 -8.66
C PHE A 105 7.62 -15.85 -7.67
N ARG A 106 6.33 -15.59 -7.53
CA ARG A 106 5.81 -14.53 -6.67
C ARG A 106 5.09 -15.10 -5.45
N TRP A 107 4.99 -14.29 -4.39
CA TRP A 107 4.10 -14.60 -3.26
C TRP A 107 2.65 -14.85 -3.72
N ALA A 108 2.21 -14.18 -4.79
CA ALA A 108 0.92 -14.41 -5.42
C ALA A 108 0.72 -15.87 -5.88
N ASN A 109 1.80 -16.54 -6.32
CA ASN A 109 1.74 -17.95 -6.68
C ASN A 109 1.50 -18.83 -5.44
N ILE A 110 2.16 -18.51 -4.31
CA ILE A 110 1.95 -19.20 -3.03
C ILE A 110 0.50 -19.01 -2.56
N TYR A 111 0.01 -17.76 -2.59
CA TYR A 111 -1.38 -17.43 -2.26
C TYR A 111 -2.36 -18.27 -3.08
N ASN A 112 -2.21 -18.27 -4.42
CA ASN A 112 -3.08 -19.01 -5.31
C ASN A 112 -3.06 -20.52 -5.04
N PHE A 113 -1.88 -21.10 -4.79
CA PHE A 113 -1.76 -22.51 -4.44
C PHE A 113 -2.56 -22.87 -3.19
N PHE A 114 -2.40 -22.11 -2.11
CA PHE A 114 -3.13 -22.37 -0.87
C PHE A 114 -4.65 -22.13 -1.02
N ALA A 115 -5.03 -21.07 -1.73
CA ALA A 115 -6.44 -20.76 -2.00
C ALA A 115 -7.11 -21.85 -2.85
N THR A 116 -6.41 -22.44 -3.81
CA THR A 116 -6.94 -23.50 -4.68
C THR A 116 -7.04 -24.85 -3.97
N TYR A 117 -5.96 -25.29 -3.31
CA TYR A 117 -5.88 -26.68 -2.83
C TYR A 117 -6.35 -26.86 -1.38
N TYR A 118 -6.36 -25.80 -0.56
CA TYR A 118 -6.67 -25.89 0.87
C TYR A 118 -7.65 -24.81 1.37
N PRO A 119 -8.74 -24.47 0.63
CA PRO A 119 -9.62 -23.35 0.97
C PRO A 119 -10.38 -23.51 2.29
N GLN A 120 -10.54 -24.75 2.77
CA GLN A 120 -11.31 -25.05 3.98
C GLN A 120 -10.46 -25.16 5.25
N ASN A 121 -9.13 -25.08 5.14
CA ASN A 121 -8.26 -25.17 6.31
C ASN A 121 -8.16 -23.80 7.01
N ASP A 122 -8.55 -23.72 8.28
CA ASP A 122 -8.65 -22.44 8.98
C ASP A 122 -7.29 -21.75 9.17
N LEU A 123 -6.21 -22.50 9.42
CA LEU A 123 -4.86 -21.93 9.46
C LEU A 123 -4.43 -21.38 8.10
N VAL A 124 -4.82 -22.06 7.01
CA VAL A 124 -4.58 -21.56 5.65
C VAL A 124 -5.37 -20.28 5.40
N LYS A 125 -6.61 -20.17 5.87
CA LYS A 125 -7.41 -18.93 5.73
C LYS A 125 -6.75 -17.74 6.43
N GLU A 126 -6.27 -17.93 7.67
CA GLU A 126 -5.53 -16.89 8.39
C GLU A 126 -4.26 -16.48 7.64
N TYR A 127 -3.51 -17.45 7.12
CA TYR A 127 -2.33 -17.18 6.32
C TYR A 127 -2.64 -16.43 5.01
N LEU A 128 -3.72 -16.80 4.31
CA LEU A 128 -4.18 -16.10 3.11
C LEU A 128 -4.63 -14.67 3.43
N SER A 129 -5.26 -14.45 4.59
CA SER A 129 -5.64 -13.12 5.08
C SER A 129 -4.41 -12.24 5.27
N PHE A 130 -3.38 -12.77 5.96
CA PHE A 130 -2.09 -12.09 6.11
C PHE A 130 -1.43 -11.75 4.76
N LEU A 131 -1.43 -12.69 3.79
CA LEU A 131 -0.88 -12.41 2.47
C LEU A 131 -1.66 -11.30 1.74
N ARG A 132 -2.96 -11.14 1.97
CA ARG A 132 -3.75 -10.03 1.40
C ARG A 132 -3.40 -8.71 2.06
N SER A 133 -3.37 -8.64 3.39
CA SER A 133 -3.06 -7.40 4.12
C SER A 133 -1.67 -6.88 3.75
N GLU A 134 -0.72 -7.79 3.49
CA GLU A 134 0.63 -7.44 3.05
C GLU A 134 0.75 -7.18 1.54
N ASN A 135 -0.34 -7.14 0.77
CA ASN A 135 -0.34 -6.98 -0.69
C ASN A 135 0.52 -8.04 -1.42
N MET A 136 0.59 -9.24 -0.87
CA MET A 136 1.35 -10.38 -1.39
C MET A 136 0.50 -11.39 -2.16
N ALA A 137 -0.83 -11.29 -2.04
CA ALA A 137 -1.77 -12.05 -2.88
C ALA A 137 -1.63 -11.73 -4.38
N GLY A 138 -0.99 -10.60 -4.71
CA GLY A 138 -0.85 -10.08 -6.07
C GLY A 138 -2.09 -9.33 -6.54
N THR A 139 -1.95 -8.59 -7.64
CA THR A 139 -3.11 -8.17 -8.43
C THR A 139 -3.64 -9.42 -9.13
N ASN A 140 -4.90 -9.77 -8.90
CA ASN A 140 -5.55 -10.85 -9.64
C ASN A 140 -5.51 -10.55 -11.15
N ASP A 141 -5.73 -11.58 -11.98
CA ASP A 141 -5.98 -11.35 -13.40
C ASP A 141 -7.16 -10.38 -13.56
N PHE A 142 -7.13 -9.58 -14.63
CA PHE A 142 -8.23 -8.70 -14.97
C PHE A 142 -9.55 -9.49 -15.01
N ASN A 143 -10.51 -9.04 -14.22
CA ASN A 143 -11.85 -9.57 -14.20
C ASN A 143 -12.82 -8.60 -14.90
N TYR A 144 -14.09 -9.01 -15.05
CA TYR A 144 -15.09 -8.20 -15.75
C TYR A 144 -15.39 -6.85 -15.07
N ASN A 145 -15.34 -6.79 -13.73
CA ASN A 145 -15.51 -5.52 -13.01
C ASN A 145 -14.37 -4.57 -13.33
N ASP A 146 -13.13 -5.05 -13.47
CA ASP A 146 -12.00 -4.22 -13.85
C ASP A 146 -12.21 -3.59 -15.24
N LEU A 147 -12.77 -4.35 -16.19
CA LEU A 147 -13.12 -3.84 -17.52
C LEU A 147 -14.21 -2.76 -17.44
N ILE A 148 -15.25 -2.97 -16.63
CA ILE A 148 -16.28 -1.95 -16.39
C ILE A 148 -15.65 -0.70 -15.78
N THR A 149 -14.81 -0.85 -14.77
CA THR A 149 -14.10 0.26 -14.11
C THR A 149 -13.27 1.04 -15.13
N MET A 150 -12.51 0.38 -16.00
CA MET A 150 -11.74 1.05 -17.06
C MET A 150 -12.60 1.89 -18.00
N THR A 151 -13.83 1.44 -18.30
CA THR A 151 -14.75 2.21 -19.17
C THR A 151 -15.46 3.35 -18.43
N THR A 152 -15.60 3.28 -17.11
CA THR A 152 -16.39 4.23 -16.31
C THR A 152 -15.55 5.23 -15.52
N ILE A 153 -14.26 4.93 -15.26
CA ILE A 153 -13.38 5.74 -14.41
C ILE A 153 -13.30 7.20 -14.85
N ASN A 154 -13.18 7.46 -16.16
CA ASN A 154 -13.14 8.83 -16.67
C ASN A 154 -14.43 9.59 -16.36
N SER A 155 -15.59 8.95 -16.50
CA SER A 155 -16.87 9.59 -16.17
C SER A 155 -17.03 9.86 -14.68
N THR A 156 -16.48 8.99 -13.83
CA THR A 156 -16.46 9.20 -12.37
C THR A 156 -15.53 10.36 -12.00
N ILE A 157 -14.34 10.41 -12.59
CA ILE A 157 -13.39 11.51 -12.41
C ILE A 157 -14.01 12.84 -12.84
N SER A 158 -14.67 12.90 -14.00
CA SER A 158 -15.31 14.14 -14.46
C SER A 158 -16.39 14.66 -13.51
N LYS A 159 -17.14 13.77 -12.84
CA LYS A 159 -18.12 14.19 -11.83
C LYS A 159 -17.43 14.78 -10.60
N MET A 160 -16.35 14.16 -10.14
CA MET A 160 -15.56 14.69 -9.02
C MET A 160 -14.94 16.04 -9.39
N ASP A 161 -14.43 16.19 -10.62
CA ASP A 161 -13.91 17.46 -11.13
C ASP A 161 -14.96 18.56 -11.13
N GLU A 162 -16.15 18.28 -11.66
CA GLU A 162 -17.27 19.24 -11.70
C GLU A 162 -17.63 19.73 -10.28
N ILE A 163 -17.74 18.81 -9.32
CA ILE A 163 -18.05 19.13 -7.93
C ILE A 163 -16.94 19.99 -7.29
N LEU A 164 -15.68 19.58 -7.43
CA LEU A 164 -14.55 20.33 -6.85
C LEU A 164 -14.41 21.71 -7.51
N ASP A 165 -14.66 21.82 -8.82
CA ASP A 165 -14.59 23.08 -9.55
C ASP A 165 -15.72 24.04 -9.17
N LEU A 166 -16.89 23.54 -8.76
CA LEU A 166 -17.96 24.36 -8.17
C LEU A 166 -17.58 24.91 -6.78
N ALA A 167 -16.84 24.14 -5.97
CA ALA A 167 -16.35 24.57 -4.66
C ALA A 167 -15.07 25.44 -4.74
N LYS A 168 -14.31 25.34 -5.84
CA LYS A 168 -13.02 26.02 -6.07
C LYS A 168 -13.05 27.53 -5.81
N PRO A 169 -14.05 28.31 -6.27
CA PRO A 169 -14.09 29.75 -6.02
C PRO A 169 -14.11 30.06 -4.53
N LYS A 170 -14.86 29.28 -3.73
CA LYS A 170 -14.94 29.47 -2.28
C LYS A 170 -13.64 29.06 -1.58
N LEU A 171 -13.01 27.96 -1.99
CA LEU A 171 -11.68 27.60 -1.47
C LEU A 171 -10.67 28.72 -1.78
N THR A 172 -10.68 29.25 -3.01
CA THR A 172 -9.78 30.32 -3.45
C THR A 172 -9.99 31.61 -2.65
N GLU A 173 -11.25 31.98 -2.42
CA GLU A 173 -11.64 33.15 -1.63
C GLU A 173 -11.14 33.06 -0.18
N LEU A 174 -11.23 31.87 0.43
CA LEU A 174 -10.97 31.69 1.86
C LEU A 174 -9.55 31.27 2.20
N PHE A 175 -8.87 30.52 1.34
CA PHE A 175 -7.58 29.88 1.67
C PHE A 175 -6.55 29.99 0.54
N GLY A 176 -6.77 30.89 -0.41
CA GLY A 176 -5.85 31.15 -1.52
C GLY A 176 -5.98 30.13 -2.65
N THR A 177 -5.22 30.37 -3.73
CA THR A 177 -5.35 29.58 -4.96
C THR A 177 -4.92 28.13 -4.76
N PRO A 178 -5.77 27.14 -5.11
CA PRO A 178 -5.40 25.72 -4.98
C PRO A 178 -4.20 25.37 -5.83
N TYR A 179 -3.50 24.30 -5.47
CA TYR A 179 -2.39 23.75 -6.25
C TYR A 179 -2.85 23.30 -7.65
N GLN A 180 -2.08 23.62 -8.70
CA GLN A 180 -2.50 23.50 -10.11
C GLN A 180 -1.42 22.88 -11.03
N ARG A 181 -0.62 21.91 -10.56
CA ARG A 181 0.40 21.27 -11.41
C ARG A 181 -0.05 19.93 -12.00
N ASP A 182 0.02 19.80 -13.32
CA ASP A 182 -0.10 18.59 -14.15
C ASP A 182 -0.72 17.37 -13.44
N TYR A 183 -2.03 17.23 -13.58
CA TYR A 183 -2.83 16.09 -13.10
C TYR A 183 -2.74 15.89 -11.58
N GLU A 184 -2.67 16.97 -10.81
CA GLU A 184 -2.47 16.95 -9.36
C GLU A 184 -3.48 16.05 -8.63
N ARG A 185 -4.75 16.13 -9.02
CA ARG A 185 -5.84 15.37 -8.39
C ARG A 185 -5.73 13.87 -8.65
N VAL A 186 -5.36 13.48 -9.88
CA VAL A 186 -5.19 12.06 -10.25
C VAL A 186 -3.98 11.46 -9.54
N LYS A 187 -2.90 12.22 -9.33
CA LYS A 187 -1.73 11.75 -8.56
C LYS A 187 -2.12 11.39 -7.13
N GLN A 188 -3.08 12.10 -6.53
CA GLN A 188 -3.57 11.79 -5.19
C GLN A 188 -4.22 10.40 -5.13
N VAL A 189 -4.89 9.94 -6.19
CA VAL A 189 -5.50 8.61 -6.23
C VAL A 189 -4.43 7.53 -6.07
N CYS A 190 -3.32 7.65 -6.79
CA CYS A 190 -2.26 6.66 -6.76
C CYS A 190 -1.43 6.69 -5.47
N MET A 191 -1.34 7.85 -4.80
CA MET A 191 -0.42 8.06 -3.68
C MET A 191 -1.11 8.04 -2.31
N HIS A 192 -2.38 8.41 -2.27
CA HIS A 192 -3.11 8.72 -1.04
C HIS A 192 -4.54 8.18 -1.04
N ASP A 193 -4.93 7.35 -2.03
CA ASP A 193 -6.27 6.75 -2.16
C ASP A 193 -7.43 7.75 -2.11
N ARG A 194 -7.19 8.95 -2.65
CA ARG A 194 -8.15 10.06 -2.64
C ARG A 194 -8.11 10.90 -3.90
N TYR A 195 -9.20 11.59 -4.20
CA TYR A 195 -9.28 12.57 -5.28
C TYR A 195 -9.52 13.96 -4.70
N ALA A 196 -8.49 14.81 -4.72
CA ALA A 196 -8.45 16.01 -3.88
C ALA A 196 -8.11 17.31 -4.62
N MET A 197 -8.61 18.42 -4.09
CA MET A 197 -8.18 19.79 -4.37
C MET A 197 -7.75 20.45 -3.06
N TRP A 198 -6.60 21.12 -3.05
CA TRP A 198 -6.07 21.71 -1.83
C TRP A 198 -5.26 22.99 -2.08
N SER A 199 -5.25 23.85 -1.07
CA SER A 199 -4.36 25.01 -0.97
C SER A 199 -3.25 24.69 0.03
N MET A 200 -2.01 24.98 -0.33
CA MET A 200 -0.82 24.71 0.49
C MET A 200 -0.29 25.98 1.14
N ASP A 201 0.55 25.82 2.16
CA ASP A 201 1.22 26.89 2.90
C ASP A 201 0.22 27.92 3.47
N VAL A 202 -0.94 27.45 3.92
CA VAL A 202 -2.06 28.26 4.42
C VAL A 202 -1.78 28.96 5.75
N PHE A 203 -0.78 28.52 6.53
CA PHE A 203 -0.25 29.24 7.69
C PHE A 203 1.16 28.77 8.08
N GLY A 204 1.83 29.55 8.93
CA GLY A 204 3.17 29.23 9.41
C GLY A 204 4.23 29.15 8.30
N GLU A 205 5.44 28.70 8.64
CA GLU A 205 6.52 28.42 7.69
C GLU A 205 6.79 26.93 7.65
N GLY A 206 6.62 26.32 6.48
CA GLY A 206 6.58 24.88 6.28
C GLY A 206 5.22 24.44 5.75
N TYR A 207 5.07 23.14 5.52
CA TYR A 207 3.86 22.61 4.90
C TYR A 207 2.66 22.72 5.83
N SER A 208 1.57 23.24 5.29
CA SER A 208 0.23 23.22 5.87
C SER A 208 -0.75 23.20 4.70
N GLU A 209 -1.95 22.68 4.88
CA GLU A 209 -2.94 22.68 3.81
C GLU A 209 -4.37 22.81 4.33
N VAL A 210 -5.23 23.35 3.47
CA VAL A 210 -6.67 23.12 3.51
C VAL A 210 -7.04 22.33 2.26
N LEU A 211 -7.73 21.22 2.46
CA LEU A 211 -8.03 20.25 1.40
C LEU A 211 -9.51 19.87 1.43
N LEU A 212 -10.08 19.68 0.23
CA LEU A 212 -11.35 18.99 0.04
C LEU A 212 -11.12 17.79 -0.89
N CYS A 213 -11.68 16.62 -0.53
CA CYS A 213 -11.51 15.42 -1.33
C CYS A 213 -12.68 14.45 -1.27
N PHE A 214 -12.64 13.52 -2.23
CA PHE A 214 -13.29 12.22 -2.16
C PHE A 214 -12.25 11.20 -1.66
N GLU A 215 -12.45 10.64 -0.48
CA GLU A 215 -11.61 9.59 0.10
C GLU A 215 -12.20 8.22 -0.27
N PHE A 216 -11.41 7.33 -0.87
CA PHE A 216 -11.93 6.07 -1.42
C PHE A 216 -11.96 4.92 -0.42
N SER A 217 -11.08 4.94 0.59
CA SER A 217 -11.08 3.98 1.68
C SER A 217 -11.49 4.62 3.01
N SER A 218 -12.19 3.83 3.82
CA SER A 218 -12.24 4.01 5.27
C SER A 218 -11.35 3.00 5.95
N VAL A 219 -10.95 3.33 7.18
CA VAL A 219 -10.26 2.41 8.10
C VAL A 219 -11.09 1.14 8.36
N ASP A 220 -12.42 1.22 8.22
CA ASP A 220 -13.33 0.08 8.30
C ASP A 220 -13.65 -0.46 6.90
N GLU A 221 -13.29 -1.73 6.64
CA GLU A 221 -13.62 -2.40 5.38
C GLU A 221 -15.14 -2.40 5.11
N GLY A 222 -15.55 -1.84 3.97
CA GLY A 222 -16.92 -1.93 3.45
C GLY A 222 -17.78 -0.69 3.56
N LEU A 223 -17.26 0.45 4.02
CA LEU A 223 -17.99 1.72 3.93
C LEU A 223 -17.84 2.35 2.54
N ALA A 224 -18.87 3.09 2.13
CA ALA A 224 -18.87 3.86 0.89
C ALA A 224 -17.82 4.99 0.97
N PRO A 225 -17.32 5.51 -0.17
CA PRO A 225 -16.41 6.66 -0.19
C PRO A 225 -16.94 7.85 0.63
N PHE A 226 -16.02 8.66 1.15
CA PHE A 226 -16.35 9.82 1.99
C PHE A 226 -15.98 11.12 1.30
N LEU A 227 -16.73 12.17 1.63
CA LEU A 227 -16.35 13.55 1.38
C LEU A 227 -15.60 14.06 2.59
N VAL A 228 -14.49 14.75 2.38
CA VAL A 228 -13.66 15.30 3.46
C VAL A 228 -13.33 16.76 3.21
N VAL A 229 -13.41 17.59 4.26
CA VAL A 229 -12.77 18.91 4.31
C VAL A 229 -11.83 18.94 5.50
N GLN A 230 -10.54 19.11 5.26
CA GLN A 230 -9.52 19.03 6.30
C GLN A 230 -8.62 20.26 6.35
N CYS A 231 -8.01 20.44 7.52
CA CYS A 231 -6.84 21.30 7.71
C CYS A 231 -5.70 20.45 8.29
N TYR A 232 -4.52 20.53 7.70
CA TYR A 232 -3.34 19.75 8.08
C TYR A 232 -2.12 20.62 8.32
N CYS A 233 -1.26 20.21 9.24
CA CYS A 233 0.02 20.83 9.54
C CYS A 233 1.12 19.77 9.69
N ASP A 234 2.19 19.90 8.89
CA ASP A 234 3.36 19.03 9.00
C ASP A 234 4.17 19.38 10.25
N LYS A 235 4.79 18.39 10.89
CA LYS A 235 5.62 18.59 12.09
C LYS A 235 6.80 19.56 11.90
N LYS A 236 7.28 19.72 10.68
CA LYS A 236 8.36 20.66 10.32
C LYS A 236 7.86 22.09 10.18
N ASN A 237 6.55 22.32 10.15
CA ASN A 237 5.98 23.67 10.18
C ASN A 237 6.29 24.34 11.52
N ASN A 238 6.77 25.59 11.48
CA ASN A 238 7.13 26.34 12.69
C ASN A 238 5.93 26.59 13.64
N LYS A 239 4.69 26.45 13.15
CA LYS A 239 3.45 26.54 13.91
C LYS A 239 2.90 25.21 14.39
N PHE A 240 3.56 24.08 14.13
CA PHE A 240 3.06 22.75 14.47
C PHE A 240 2.64 22.61 15.94
N LYS A 241 3.47 23.04 16.89
CA LYS A 241 3.15 22.92 18.34
C LYS A 241 1.91 23.71 18.74
N GLU A 242 1.77 24.90 18.17
CA GLU A 242 0.64 25.80 18.43
C GLU A 242 -0.64 25.22 17.84
N TYR A 243 -0.59 24.79 16.58
CA TYR A 243 -1.72 24.15 15.91
C TYR A 243 -2.15 22.86 16.60
N LYS A 244 -1.20 22.02 17.04
CA LYS A 244 -1.48 20.83 17.84
C LYS A 244 -2.24 21.17 19.14
N SER A 245 -1.80 22.19 19.89
CA SER A 245 -2.49 22.62 21.12
C SER A 245 -3.91 23.08 20.82
N ILE A 246 -4.10 23.84 19.75
CA ILE A 246 -5.42 24.32 19.31
C ILE A 246 -6.33 23.13 18.97
N LEU A 247 -5.84 22.13 18.24
CA LEU A 247 -6.62 20.93 17.92
C LEU A 247 -6.99 20.12 19.17
N GLU A 248 -6.10 20.05 20.16
CA GLU A 248 -6.40 19.40 21.44
C GLU A 248 -7.46 20.16 22.26
N GLU A 249 -7.45 21.49 22.20
CA GLU A 249 -8.40 22.38 22.90
C GLU A 249 -9.77 22.46 22.19
N GLU A 250 -9.78 22.51 20.86
CA GLU A 250 -10.98 22.63 20.02
C GLU A 250 -11.35 21.32 19.32
N LYS A 251 -11.06 20.17 19.94
CA LYS A 251 -11.31 18.85 19.34
C LYS A 251 -12.75 18.62 18.86
N ASP A 252 -13.72 19.28 19.49
CA ASP A 252 -15.16 19.15 19.19
C ASP A 252 -15.58 20.05 18.00
N PHE A 253 -14.67 20.87 17.46
CA PHE A 253 -14.94 21.68 16.28
C PHE A 253 -14.99 20.82 15.00
N PHE A 254 -14.13 19.80 14.93
CA PHE A 254 -14.05 18.86 13.82
C PHE A 254 -14.86 17.60 14.14
N ASP A 255 -15.26 16.85 13.11
CA ASP A 255 -15.85 15.53 13.32
C ASP A 255 -14.77 14.56 13.86
N TYR A 256 -13.53 14.75 13.39
CA TYR A 256 -12.37 13.97 13.79
C TYR A 256 -11.09 14.80 13.86
N VAL A 257 -10.17 14.38 14.74
CA VAL A 257 -8.85 14.97 14.93
C VAL A 257 -7.84 13.85 15.11
N GLU A 258 -6.71 13.95 14.42
CA GLU A 258 -5.61 13.00 14.51
C GLU A 258 -4.27 13.73 14.68
N ILE A 259 -3.44 13.20 15.58
CA ILE A 259 -2.17 13.79 15.97
C ILE A 259 -1.12 12.70 15.92
N GLU A 260 -0.28 12.77 14.90
CA GLU A 260 0.73 11.78 14.59
C GLU A 260 2.15 12.32 14.77
N ASP A 261 3.12 11.41 14.68
CA ASP A 261 4.54 11.73 14.79
C ASP A 261 5.09 12.60 13.64
N TYR A 262 4.36 12.70 12.53
CA TYR A 262 4.75 13.44 11.33
C TYR A 262 3.89 14.69 11.06
N GLY A 263 2.73 14.84 11.71
CA GLY A 263 1.83 15.98 11.51
C GLY A 263 0.55 15.83 12.32
N CYS A 264 -0.33 16.82 12.23
CA CYS A 264 -1.67 16.75 12.83
C CYS A 264 -2.69 17.39 11.91
N TRP A 265 -3.93 16.91 12.00
CA TRP A 265 -5.05 17.41 11.22
C TRP A 265 -6.38 17.26 11.96
N GLY A 266 -7.30 18.15 11.60
CA GLY A 266 -8.72 18.05 11.94
C GLY A 266 -9.54 18.08 10.65
N TRP A 267 -10.61 17.28 10.59
CA TRP A 267 -11.44 17.20 9.39
C TRP A 267 -12.93 17.02 9.68
N PHE A 268 -13.71 17.48 8.71
CA PHE A 268 -15.12 17.16 8.57
C PHE A 268 -15.27 16.02 7.60
N GLU A 269 -16.23 15.14 7.85
CA GLU A 269 -16.45 13.96 7.03
C GLU A 269 -17.94 13.73 6.76
N LYS A 270 -18.27 13.28 5.55
CA LYS A 270 -19.62 12.83 5.25
C LYS A 270 -19.62 11.66 4.27
N PRO A 271 -20.34 10.56 4.56
CA PRO A 271 -20.48 9.47 3.61
C PRO A 271 -21.09 9.95 2.29
N LEU A 272 -20.48 9.60 1.16
CA LEU A 272 -21.03 9.93 -0.16
C LEU A 272 -22.40 9.27 -0.37
N SER A 273 -22.64 8.13 0.29
CA SER A 273 -23.92 7.42 0.30
C SER A 273 -25.11 8.28 0.73
N ASP A 274 -24.89 9.30 1.57
CA ASP A 274 -25.94 10.20 2.07
C ASP A 274 -26.60 11.00 0.94
N PHE A 275 -25.90 11.17 -0.18
CA PHE A 275 -26.36 11.97 -1.32
C PHE A 275 -27.04 11.11 -2.40
N MET A 276 -26.99 9.77 -2.30
CA MET A 276 -27.40 8.87 -3.38
C MET A 276 -28.90 8.90 -3.71
N SER A 277 -29.75 9.32 -2.77
CA SER A 277 -31.20 9.45 -2.99
C SER A 277 -31.61 10.83 -3.53
N SER A 278 -30.68 11.78 -3.59
CA SER A 278 -30.96 13.14 -4.04
C SER A 278 -31.08 13.23 -5.57
N GLN A 279 -31.98 14.10 -6.05
CA GLN A 279 -32.11 14.43 -7.47
C GLN A 279 -31.03 15.43 -7.94
N ASN A 280 -30.44 16.20 -7.03
CA ASN A 280 -29.43 17.24 -7.32
C ASN A 280 -28.11 16.93 -6.58
N GLN A 281 -27.56 15.74 -6.80
CA GLN A 281 -26.40 15.25 -6.04
C GLN A 281 -25.17 16.17 -6.15
N ILE A 282 -24.85 16.61 -7.37
CA ILE A 282 -23.68 17.47 -7.65
C ILE A 282 -23.76 18.77 -6.84
N GLU A 283 -24.90 19.45 -6.89
CA GLU A 283 -25.13 20.71 -6.15
C GLU A 283 -25.02 20.48 -4.65
N GLN A 284 -25.67 19.45 -4.11
CA GLN A 284 -25.67 19.19 -2.66
C GLN A 284 -24.29 18.81 -2.12
N ILE A 285 -23.51 18.06 -2.89
CA ILE A 285 -22.13 17.72 -2.50
C ILE A 285 -21.26 18.99 -2.54
N SER A 286 -21.38 19.81 -3.59
CA SER A 286 -20.66 21.09 -3.67
C SER A 286 -21.05 22.04 -2.53
N ASP A 287 -22.34 22.15 -2.22
CA ASP A 287 -22.85 22.98 -1.13
C ASP A 287 -22.31 22.52 0.23
N TRP A 288 -22.22 21.20 0.45
CA TRP A 288 -21.61 20.65 1.66
C TRP A 288 -20.12 21.04 1.77
N PHE A 289 -19.34 20.92 0.69
CA PHE A 289 -17.95 21.40 0.69
C PHE A 289 -17.86 22.89 1.01
N ILE A 290 -18.70 23.72 0.37
CA ILE A 290 -18.74 25.17 0.58
C ILE A 290 -19.09 25.50 2.03
N GLU A 291 -20.10 24.84 2.61
CA GLU A 291 -20.50 25.00 4.02
C GLU A 291 -19.33 24.70 4.96
N LYS A 292 -18.63 23.58 4.75
CA LYS A 292 -17.50 23.18 5.59
C LYS A 292 -16.25 24.04 5.42
N LEU A 293 -16.02 24.58 4.22
CA LEU A 293 -15.00 25.62 4.04
C LEU A 293 -15.33 26.91 4.80
N VAL A 294 -16.61 27.30 4.85
CA VAL A 294 -17.06 28.45 5.64
C VAL A 294 -16.90 28.18 7.14
N ASP A 295 -17.24 26.98 7.61
CA ASP A 295 -16.98 26.59 8.99
C ASP A 295 -15.48 26.66 9.30
N LEU A 296 -14.63 26.09 8.46
CA LEU A 296 -13.17 26.14 8.63
C LEU A 296 -12.63 27.58 8.62
N SER A 297 -13.25 28.51 7.87
CA SER A 297 -12.89 29.93 7.93
C SER A 297 -13.19 30.54 9.31
N LYS A 298 -14.27 30.11 9.99
CA LYS A 298 -14.56 30.56 11.36
C LYS A 298 -13.49 30.05 12.34
N PHE A 299 -12.99 28.82 12.14
CA PHE A 299 -11.87 28.30 12.91
C PHE A 299 -10.60 29.10 12.66
N ARG A 300 -10.30 29.41 11.39
CA ARG A 300 -9.20 30.32 11.02
C ARG A 300 -9.28 31.66 11.75
N GLU A 301 -10.45 32.29 11.79
CA GLU A 301 -10.67 33.58 12.46
C GLU A 301 -10.39 33.54 13.96
N ARG A 302 -10.65 32.40 14.62
CA ARG A 302 -10.38 32.19 16.05
C ARG A 302 -8.93 31.82 16.35
N THR A 303 -8.21 31.35 15.32
CA THR A 303 -6.84 30.87 15.40
C THR A 303 -5.86 31.82 14.71
N GLU A 304 -6.14 33.13 14.80
CA GLU A 304 -5.28 34.22 14.32
C GLU A 304 -3.79 34.05 14.68
N PRO A 305 -3.42 33.55 15.90
CA PRO A 305 -2.02 33.34 16.27
C PRO A 305 -1.21 32.43 15.32
N LEU A 306 -1.86 31.55 14.56
CA LEU A 306 -1.22 30.70 13.53
C LEU A 306 -0.62 31.51 12.36
N GLY A 307 -1.08 32.75 12.14
CA GLY A 307 -0.59 33.61 11.06
C GLY A 307 -0.97 33.07 9.69
N TRP A 308 -2.27 32.95 9.46
CA TRP A 308 -2.83 32.47 8.19
C TRP A 308 -2.44 33.34 7.00
N LYS A 309 -2.13 32.68 5.88
CA LYS A 309 -1.68 33.25 4.61
C LYS A 309 -2.82 33.13 3.61
N ILE A 310 -3.31 34.28 3.12
CA ILE A 310 -4.42 34.40 2.17
C ILE A 310 -3.86 34.90 0.84
#